data_AF-A0A2E8GRL9-F1
#
_entry.id   AF-A0A2E8GRL9-F1
#
_cell.length_a   1.000
_cell.length_b   1.000
_cell.length_c   1.000
_cell.angle_alpha   90.00
_cell.angle_beta   90.00
_cell.angle_gamma   90.00
#
_symmetry.space_group_name_H-M   'P 1'
#
loop_
_entity.id
_entity.type
_entity.pdbx_description
1 polymer ?
#
loop_
_entity_poly.entity_id
_entity_poly.type
_entity_poly.pdbx_seq_one_letter_code
_entity_poly.pdbx_strand_id
1 'polypeptide(L)' 'MKHWLLKSEPNAFLLEDLKNAPNQTECWNGVQNYQARNLMRDEMKLGGSRTVQPQ' A
#
# COMPACT_ATOMS: atom_id res chain seq x y z
N MET A 1 -14.61 9.32 -5.66
CA MET A 1 -13.25 8.76 -5.79
C MET A 1 -13.02 7.78 -4.65
N LYS A 2 -12.47 6.59 -4.92
CA LYS A 2 -12.16 5.61 -3.86
C LYS A 2 -10.79 5.97 -3.27
N HIS A 3 -10.74 6.12 -1.95
CA HIS A 3 -9.51 6.39 -1.22
C HIS A 3 -9.09 5.14 -0.48
N TRP A 4 -7.81 4.79 -0.58
CA TRP A 4 -7.26 3.60 0.03
C TRP A 4 -6.38 4.01 1.21
N LEU A 5 -6.65 3.42 2.38
CA LEU A 5 -5.75 3.51 3.52
C LEU A 5 -4.94 2.23 3.60
N LEU A 6 -3.63 2.39 3.56
CA LEU A 6 -2.67 1.31 3.58
C LEU A 6 -1.90 1.41 4.90
N LYS A 7 -1.89 0.33 5.66
CA LYS A 7 -1.20 0.25 6.96
C LYS A 7 0.03 -0.63 6.82
N SER A 8 1.18 -0.14 7.26
CA SER A 8 2.40 -0.93 7.42
C SER A 8 2.84 -0.89 8.87
N GLU A 9 3.48 -1.96 9.32
CA GLU A 9 4.04 -2.02 10.67
C GLU A 9 5.37 -1.22 10.70
N PRO A 10 5.62 -0.42 11.74
CA PRO A 10 6.80 0.44 11.81
C PRO A 10 8.14 -0.32 11.89
N ASN A 11 8.10 -1.60 12.26
CA ASN A 11 9.28 -2.47 12.30
C ASN A 11 9.45 -3.35 11.04
N ALA A 12 8.54 -3.25 10.07
CA ALA A 12 8.59 -4.05 8.85
C ALA A 12 8.92 -3.21 7.63
N PHE A 13 8.17 -2.12 7.40
CA PHE A 13 8.37 -1.24 6.25
C PHE A 13 7.83 0.16 6.54
N LEU A 14 8.73 1.13 6.61
CA LEU A 14 8.40 2.53 6.86
C LEU A 14 8.21 3.30 5.54
N LEU A 15 7.58 4.47 5.65
CA LEU A 15 7.47 5.39 4.53
C LEU A 15 8.85 5.84 4.00
N GLU A 16 9.84 5.92 4.89
CA GLU A 16 11.23 6.23 4.52
C GLU A 16 11.83 5.14 3.62
N ASP A 17 11.54 3.88 3.90
CA ASP A 17 11.96 2.75 3.06
C ASP A 17 11.31 2.83 1.68
N LEU A 18 10.02 3.21 1.62
CA LEU A 18 9.33 3.45 0.35
C LEU A 18 9.93 4.62 -0.45
N LYS A 19 10.32 5.71 0.22
CA LYS A 19 10.96 6.86 -0.46
C LYS A 19 12.32 6.49 -1.04
N ASN A 20 13.06 5.62 -0.35
CA ASN A 20 14.38 5.16 -0.76
C ASN A 20 14.32 3.98 -1.75
N ALA A 21 13.17 3.34 -1.91
CA ALA A 21 12.96 2.27 -2.87
C ALA A 21 13.10 2.76 -4.32
N PRO A 22 13.60 1.92 -5.24
CA PRO A 22 13.70 2.27 -6.65
C PRO A 22 12.32 2.63 -7.22
N ASN A 23 12.24 3.79 -7.89
CA ASN A 23 10.99 4.36 -8.40
C ASN A 23 9.92 4.64 -7.32
N GLN A 24 10.31 4.76 -6.05
CA GLN A 24 9.40 4.94 -4.91
C GLN A 24 8.25 3.93 -4.91
N THR A 25 8.53 2.73 -5.41
CA THR A 25 7.54 1.69 -5.67
C THR A 25 8.01 0.43 -5.00
N GLU A 26 7.16 -0.16 -4.18
CA GLU A 26 7.41 -1.45 -3.54
C GLU A 26 6.25 -2.40 -3.84
N CYS A 27 6.57 -3.69 -3.98
CA CYS A 27 5.56 -4.71 -4.15
C CYS A 27 4.91 -4.98 -2.79
N TRP A 28 3.60 -4.75 -2.67
CA TRP A 28 2.86 -5.11 -1.46
C TRP A 28 2.66 -6.63 -1.39
N ASN A 29 3.73 -7.33 -1.02
CA ASN A 29 3.74 -8.75 -0.75
C ASN A 29 3.20 -9.02 0.68
N GLY A 30 2.65 -10.22 0.90
CA GLY A 30 2.24 -10.65 2.24
C GLY A 30 0.84 -10.22 2.72
N VAL A 31 -0.08 -9.81 1.83
CA VAL A 31 -1.49 -9.61 2.21
C VAL A 31 -2.14 -10.97 2.53
N GLN A 32 -2.14 -11.35 3.81
CA GLN A 32 -2.75 -12.60 4.28
C GLN A 32 -4.26 -12.48 4.51
N ASN A 33 -4.82 -11.27 4.43
CA ASN A 33 -6.25 -11.05 4.54
C ASN A 33 -6.92 -11.19 3.15
N TYR A 34 -7.77 -12.22 3.02
CA TYR A 34 -8.49 -12.50 1.77
C TYR A 34 -9.38 -11.34 1.29
N GLN A 35 -10.02 -10.60 2.21
CA GLN A 35 -10.87 -9.47 1.88
C GLN A 35 -10.06 -8.30 1.34
N ALA A 36 -8.94 -7.97 2.00
CA ALA A 36 -8.04 -6.91 1.55
C ALA A 36 -7.45 -7.24 0.16
N ARG A 37 -7.05 -8.50 -0.07
CA ARG A 37 -6.55 -8.96 -1.37
C ARG A 37 -7.61 -8.84 -2.47
N ASN A 38 -8.84 -9.28 -2.20
CA ASN A 38 -9.92 -9.19 -3.19
C ASN A 38 -10.28 -7.73 -3.48
N LEU A 39 -10.32 -6.86 -2.46
CA LEU A 39 -10.52 -5.42 -2.64
C LEU A 39 -9.41 -4.78 -3.50
N MET A 40 -8.15 -5.13 -3.24
CA MET A 40 -7.03 -4.66 -4.06
C MET A 40 -7.15 -5.14 -5.51
N ARG A 41 -7.50 -6.41 -5.73
CA ARG A 41 -7.65 -6.97 -7.08
C ARG A 41 -8.82 -6.36 -7.86
N ASP A 42 -9.98 -6.26 -7.21
CA ASP A 42 -11.24 -5.95 -7.90
C ASP A 42 -11.46 -4.44 -8.03
N GLU A 43 -10.88 -3.64 -7.13
CA GLU A 43 -11.18 -2.21 -7.05
C GLU A 43 -9.98 -1.26 -7.19
N MET A 44 -8.72 -1.70 -6.95
CA MET A 44 -7.58 -0.83 -7.24
C MET A 44 -7.33 -0.76 -8.74
N LYS A 45 -7.42 0.46 -9.28
CA LYS A 45 -7.01 0.77 -10.65
C LYS A 45 -5.69 1.56 -10.64
N LEU A 46 -4.84 1.30 -11.62
CA LEU A 46 -3.63 2.09 -11.89
C LEU A 46 -4.02 3.57 -12.03
N GLY A 47 -3.42 4.44 -11.21
CA GLY A 47 -3.73 5.88 -11.16
C GLY A 47 -4.67 6.34 -10.04
N GLY A 48 -5.12 5.45 -9.14
CA GLY A 48 -5.91 5.84 -7.96
C GLY A 48 -5.07 6.59 -6.92
N SER A 49 -5.59 7.72 -6.40
CA SER A 49 -4.94 8.51 -5.34
C SER A 49 -4.77 7.67 -4.06
N ARG A 50 -3.52 7.44 -3.66
CA ARG A 50 -3.15 6.69 -2.44
C ARG A 50 -2.75 7.70 -1.37
N THR A 51 -3.50 7.77 -0.29
CA THR A 51 -3.15 8.58 0.87
C THR A 51 -2.41 7.70 1.86
N VAL A 52 -1.09 7.85 1.95
CA VAL A 52 -0.29 7.17 2.97
C VAL A 52 -0.34 8.05 4.23
N GLN A 53 -0.87 7.51 5.33
CA GLN A 53 -0.83 8.20 6.61
C GLN A 53 0.47 7.83 7.33
N PRO A 54 1.36 8.80 7.63
CA PRO A 54 2.41 8.59 8.60
C PRO A 54 1.79 8.57 10.01
N GLN A 55 2.14 7.56 10.80
CA GLN A 55 1.97 7.58 12.26
C GLN A 55 3.13 8.32 12.90
#